data_AF-A0A958MR54-F1
#
_entry.id   AF-A0A958MR54-F1
#
_cell.length_a   1.000
_cell.length_b   1.000
_cell.length_c   1.000
_cell.angle_alpha   90.00
_cell.angle_beta   90.00
_cell.angle_gamma   90.00
#
_symmetry.space_group_name_H-M   'P 1'
#
loop_
_entity.id
_entity.type
_entity.pdbx_description
1 polymer ?
#
loop_
_entity_poly.entity_id
_entity_poly.type
_entity_poly.pdbx_seq_one_letter_code
_entity_poly.pdbx_strand_id
1 'polypeptide(L)'
;MIAIAHRLKHLSVFSALFIALASWATPAAIQSEHYIDLRDHTGQSFLQTMIDQDNGIVVNFDEDYKAEYEFPTWSEVDYALSNFDNKNHRRVLRSFGNDKKLMKDFTESLLAEMKTFTPENISDKIGKMLSKMKIRGDKYALGQFYGIAAGAGTLVRIDEDNYYYNIGYFSPEVRSGRSYGATSHHKANDASHLMYLGELEKFLKYPNDYRQFYTAILEFLTDTDVSVYADPSFNEYGEALLTDYITVYTAELRRHLMRKLSPYSAPWGNDMTEATFLSLFNVKSGLMMLDGELKEASIKNHWALSPTGSGRSGFGINRKDRRRLQAMISNYFRYHKDEAKREIVKKIDRLVGKRRDGDAYRALMQYFNNEINLLNPFRVESIENEIVTAFVDFLMAVNDETDEIVESFSEDH
;
A
#
# COMPACT_ATOMS: atom_id res chain seq x y z
N MET A 1 45.74 -37.22 -13.69
CA MET A 1 45.71 -35.85 -13.11
C MET A 1 44.93 -34.83 -13.95
N ILE A 2 44.88 -34.92 -15.28
CA ILE A 2 44.13 -33.95 -16.12
C ILE A 2 42.59 -34.10 -16.00
N ALA A 3 42.07 -35.28 -15.68
CA ALA A 3 40.62 -35.51 -15.50
C ALA A 3 40.03 -34.96 -14.19
N ILE A 4 40.85 -34.66 -13.17
CA ILE A 4 40.39 -34.12 -11.87
C ILE A 4 40.24 -32.59 -11.96
N ALA A 5 41.08 -31.91 -12.76
CA ALA A 5 41.01 -30.47 -12.97
C ALA A 5 39.75 -30.01 -13.71
N HIS A 6 39.15 -30.87 -14.55
CA HIS A 6 37.91 -30.53 -15.25
C HIS A 6 36.66 -30.64 -14.35
N ARG A 7 36.67 -31.50 -13.32
CA ARG A 7 35.55 -31.63 -12.36
C ARG A 7 35.50 -30.47 -11.34
N LEU A 8 36.65 -29.88 -10.99
CA LEU A 8 36.70 -28.76 -10.04
C LEU A 8 36.16 -27.43 -10.62
N LYS A 9 36.26 -27.21 -11.94
CA LYS A 9 35.67 -26.03 -12.59
C LYS A 9 34.14 -26.07 -12.66
N HIS A 10 33.53 -27.25 -12.67
CA HIS A 10 32.06 -27.37 -12.66
C HIS A 10 31.47 -27.15 -11.25
N LEU A 11 32.19 -27.51 -10.17
CA LEU A 11 31.74 -27.21 -8.81
C LEU A 11 31.74 -25.70 -8.52
N SER A 12 32.73 -24.94 -8.98
CA SER A 12 32.79 -23.49 -8.69
C SER A 12 31.68 -22.70 -9.38
N VAL A 13 31.25 -23.11 -10.58
CA VAL A 13 30.15 -22.48 -11.31
C VAL A 13 28.80 -22.83 -10.67
N PHE A 14 28.60 -24.08 -10.23
CA PHE A 14 27.40 -24.48 -9.50
C PHE A 14 27.30 -23.77 -8.14
N SER A 15 28.39 -23.65 -7.38
CA SER A 15 28.38 -22.91 -6.10
C SER A 15 28.18 -21.41 -6.28
N ALA A 16 28.75 -20.79 -7.31
CA ALA A 16 28.50 -19.38 -7.62
C ALA A 16 27.06 -19.13 -8.07
N LEU A 17 26.45 -20.06 -8.82
CA LEU A 17 25.05 -20.00 -9.21
C LEU A 17 24.12 -20.17 -8.00
N PHE A 18 24.41 -21.09 -7.07
CA PHE A 18 23.64 -21.23 -5.83
C PHE A 18 23.75 -20.00 -4.91
N ILE A 19 24.93 -19.40 -4.79
CA ILE A 19 25.11 -18.15 -4.00
C ILE A 19 24.41 -16.97 -4.68
N ALA A 20 24.46 -16.91 -6.01
CA ALA A 20 23.78 -15.87 -6.79
C ALA A 20 22.27 -16.07 -6.88
N LEU A 21 21.72 -17.27 -6.65
CA LEU A 21 20.27 -17.52 -6.56
C LEU A 21 19.76 -17.29 -5.13
N ALA A 22 20.54 -17.66 -4.11
CA ALA A 22 20.19 -17.42 -2.71
C ALA A 22 20.17 -15.92 -2.33
N SER A 23 20.80 -15.04 -3.12
CA SER A 23 20.79 -13.60 -2.87
C SER A 23 19.51 -12.88 -3.32
N TRP A 24 18.57 -13.57 -3.98
CA TRP A 24 17.32 -12.98 -4.49
C TRP A 24 16.07 -13.50 -3.78
N ALA A 25 16.18 -14.51 -2.90
CA ALA A 25 15.04 -14.93 -2.11
C ALA A 25 14.67 -13.82 -1.10
N THR A 26 13.39 -13.45 -1.06
CA THR A 26 12.85 -12.61 0.00
C THR A 26 13.23 -13.24 1.34
N PRO A 27 13.86 -12.50 2.27
CA PRO A 27 14.09 -13.02 3.60
C PRO A 27 12.76 -13.51 4.18
N ALA A 28 12.77 -14.66 4.85
CA ALA A 28 11.56 -15.16 5.50
C ALA A 28 11.02 -14.10 6.46
N ALA A 29 9.72 -13.83 6.37
CA ALA A 29 9.06 -12.85 7.23
C ALA A 29 9.39 -13.14 8.71
N ILE A 30 9.71 -12.07 9.44
CA ILE A 30 9.80 -12.08 10.90
C ILE A 30 8.41 -12.48 11.39
N GLN A 31 8.34 -13.56 12.16
CA GLN A 31 7.06 -14.01 12.69
C GLN A 31 6.53 -12.97 13.68
N SER A 32 5.26 -12.62 13.53
CA SER A 32 4.55 -11.78 14.49
C SER A 32 3.61 -12.65 15.33
N GLU A 33 3.34 -12.24 16.57
CA GLU A 33 2.35 -12.93 17.41
C GLU A 33 0.95 -12.89 16.77
N HIS A 34 0.61 -11.74 16.17
CA HIS A 34 -0.59 -11.57 15.38
C HIS A 34 -0.28 -11.80 13.89
N TYR A 35 -1.02 -12.72 13.28
CA TYR A 35 -0.84 -13.15 11.90
C TYR A 35 -2.18 -13.25 11.18
N ILE A 36 -2.24 -12.76 9.94
CA ILE A 36 -3.40 -12.89 9.06
C ILE A 36 -2.92 -13.34 7.69
N ASP A 37 -3.58 -14.33 7.11
CA ASP A 37 -3.41 -14.73 5.71
C ASP A 37 -4.60 -14.24 4.91
N LEU A 38 -4.39 -13.35 3.93
CA LEU A 38 -5.51 -12.79 3.16
C LEU A 38 -6.27 -13.86 2.35
N ARG A 39 -5.63 -14.99 2.04
CA ARG A 39 -6.26 -16.12 1.34
C ARG A 39 -7.35 -16.81 2.18
N ASP A 40 -7.30 -16.67 3.50
CA ASP A 40 -8.34 -17.18 4.39
C ASP A 40 -9.61 -16.30 4.36
N HIS A 41 -9.55 -15.15 3.68
CA HIS A 41 -10.63 -14.18 3.57
C HIS A 41 -11.18 -14.00 2.15
N THR A 42 -10.74 -14.82 1.18
CA THR A 42 -11.33 -14.84 -0.16
C THR A 42 -12.84 -15.11 -0.07
N GLY A 43 -13.66 -14.39 -0.85
CA GLY A 43 -15.11 -14.36 -0.69
C GLY A 43 -15.61 -13.15 0.10
N GLN A 44 -14.73 -12.38 0.73
CA GLN A 44 -15.08 -11.21 1.55
C GLN A 44 -14.57 -9.93 0.90
N SER A 45 -15.38 -8.87 0.85
CA SER A 45 -14.82 -7.56 0.50
C SER A 45 -13.71 -7.15 1.47
N PHE A 46 -12.70 -6.41 1.02
CA PHE A 46 -11.59 -6.06 1.91
C PHE A 46 -12.03 -5.23 3.12
N LEU A 47 -13.11 -4.45 2.99
CA LEU A 47 -13.70 -3.76 4.14
C LEU A 47 -14.19 -4.74 5.21
N GLN A 48 -14.79 -5.86 4.80
CA GLN A 48 -15.23 -6.93 5.70
C GLN A 48 -14.03 -7.61 6.36
N THR A 49 -13.00 -7.99 5.59
CA THR A 49 -11.75 -8.53 6.13
C THR A 49 -11.10 -7.61 7.15
N MET A 50 -11.19 -6.30 6.95
CA MET A 50 -10.68 -5.33 7.92
C MET A 50 -11.43 -5.35 9.25
N ILE A 51 -12.75 -5.54 9.24
CA ILE A 51 -13.62 -5.37 10.43
C ILE A 51 -14.14 -6.68 11.03
N ASP A 52 -13.78 -7.82 10.44
CA ASP A 52 -14.16 -9.14 10.96
C ASP A 52 -13.81 -9.23 12.46
N GLN A 53 -14.79 -9.66 13.26
CA GLN A 53 -14.68 -9.64 14.72
C GLN A 53 -13.86 -10.80 15.27
N ASP A 54 -13.75 -11.89 14.52
CA ASP A 54 -13.09 -13.11 14.96
C ASP A 54 -11.64 -13.17 14.46
N ASN A 55 -11.40 -12.71 13.22
CA ASN A 55 -10.06 -12.75 12.62
C ASN A 55 -9.71 -11.51 11.76
N GLY A 56 -10.39 -10.39 11.98
CA GLY A 56 -10.16 -9.19 11.17
C GLY A 56 -8.84 -8.49 11.47
N ILE A 57 -8.38 -7.71 10.49
CA ILE A 57 -7.15 -6.90 10.60
C ILE A 57 -7.24 -5.89 11.75
N VAL A 58 -8.41 -5.27 11.95
CA VAL A 58 -8.59 -4.29 13.03
C VAL A 58 -8.49 -4.91 14.42
N VAL A 59 -9.07 -6.10 14.63
CA VAL A 59 -9.02 -6.79 15.92
C VAL A 59 -7.57 -7.11 16.28
N ASN A 60 -6.82 -7.68 15.33
CA ASN A 60 -5.39 -7.94 15.49
C ASN A 60 -4.58 -6.67 15.79
N PHE A 61 -4.89 -5.54 15.15
CA PHE A 61 -4.23 -4.25 15.46
C PHE A 61 -4.53 -3.77 16.89
N ASP A 62 -5.78 -3.91 17.33
CA ASP A 62 -6.24 -3.45 18.64
C ASP A 62 -5.73 -4.35 19.79
N GLU A 63 -5.50 -5.64 19.52
CA GLU A 63 -4.85 -6.59 20.41
C GLU A 63 -3.34 -6.35 20.48
N ASP A 64 -2.67 -6.24 19.33
CA ASP A 64 -1.24 -5.95 19.23
C ASP A 64 -0.84 -4.75 20.08
N TYR A 65 -1.60 -3.65 19.96
CA TYR A 65 -1.27 -2.41 20.66
C TYR A 65 -1.21 -2.56 22.19
N LYS A 66 -1.95 -3.53 22.73
CA LYS A 66 -2.06 -3.81 24.17
C LYS A 66 -1.19 -4.98 24.62
N ALA A 67 -0.78 -5.85 23.70
CA ALA A 67 0.03 -7.02 24.01
C ALA A 67 1.40 -6.64 24.61
N GLU A 68 1.88 -7.48 25.52
CA GLU A 68 3.22 -7.37 26.09
C GLU A 68 4.17 -8.29 25.35
N TYR A 69 5.25 -7.72 24.83
CA TYR A 69 6.27 -8.43 24.07
C TYR A 69 7.58 -8.47 24.85
N GLU A 70 8.33 -9.57 24.70
CA GLU A 70 9.72 -9.63 25.15
C GLU A 70 10.58 -8.69 24.29
N PHE A 71 11.51 -7.98 24.93
CA PHE A 71 12.41 -7.09 24.19
C PHE A 71 13.42 -7.94 23.39
N PRO A 72 13.72 -7.60 22.12
CA PRO A 72 14.49 -8.50 21.27
C PRO A 72 15.98 -8.49 21.66
N THR A 73 16.61 -9.63 21.49
CA THR A 73 18.06 -9.81 21.54
C THR A 73 18.75 -9.09 20.38
N TRP A 74 20.07 -8.89 20.50
CA TRP A 74 20.86 -8.35 19.38
C TRP A 74 20.77 -9.22 18.12
N SER A 75 20.71 -10.55 18.25
CA SER A 75 20.57 -11.46 17.11
C SER A 75 19.27 -11.25 16.34
N GLU A 76 18.15 -11.07 17.05
CA GLU A 76 16.85 -10.79 16.43
C GLU A 76 16.84 -9.40 15.78
N VAL A 77 17.49 -8.43 16.42
CA VAL A 77 17.65 -7.08 15.87
C VAL A 77 18.50 -7.06 14.59
N ASP A 78 19.62 -7.78 14.54
CA ASP A 78 20.45 -7.87 13.33
C ASP A 78 19.75 -8.66 12.22
N TYR A 79 18.99 -9.72 12.57
CA TYR A 79 18.11 -10.42 11.64
C TYR A 79 17.05 -9.47 11.07
N ALA A 80 16.39 -8.69 11.92
CA ALA A 80 15.39 -7.72 11.50
C ALA A 80 15.99 -6.65 10.58
N LEU A 81 17.16 -6.09 10.89
CA LEU A 81 17.87 -5.16 10.00
C LEU A 81 18.07 -5.74 8.58
N SER A 82 18.30 -7.05 8.48
CA SER A 82 18.46 -7.72 7.19
C SER A 82 17.15 -7.94 6.43
N ASN A 83 15.99 -7.82 7.10
CA ASN A 83 14.65 -7.93 6.53
C ASN A 83 14.06 -6.60 6.02
N PHE A 84 14.65 -5.46 6.42
CA PHE A 84 14.23 -4.14 5.95
C PHE A 84 15.04 -3.69 4.72
N ASP A 85 14.41 -2.84 3.90
CA ASP A 85 15.05 -2.24 2.74
C ASP A 85 16.22 -1.31 3.14
N ASN A 86 17.04 -0.94 2.16
CA ASN A 86 18.21 -0.09 2.39
C ASN A 86 17.85 1.29 2.96
N LYS A 87 16.66 1.83 2.64
CA LYS A 87 16.20 3.13 3.15
C LYS A 87 15.94 3.05 4.65
N ASN A 88 15.19 2.05 5.10
CA ASN A 88 14.85 1.82 6.50
C ASN A 88 16.07 1.37 7.30
N HIS A 89 16.88 0.46 6.77
CA HIS A 89 18.15 0.05 7.37
C HIS A 89 19.05 1.26 7.63
N ARG A 90 19.27 2.13 6.63
CA ARG A 90 20.05 3.38 6.82
C ARG A 90 19.36 4.37 7.77
N ARG A 91 18.03 4.43 7.81
CA ARG A 91 17.31 5.30 8.76
C ARG A 91 17.57 4.86 10.20
N VAL A 92 17.49 3.57 10.49
CA VAL A 92 17.77 2.99 11.80
C VAL A 92 19.24 3.23 12.17
N LEU A 93 20.18 2.79 11.31
CA LEU A 93 21.62 2.91 11.59
C LEU A 93 22.12 4.35 11.72
N ARG A 94 21.55 5.32 11.00
CA ARG A 94 21.92 6.73 11.15
C ARG A 94 21.68 7.26 12.56
N SER A 95 20.70 6.72 13.29
CA SER A 95 20.50 7.06 14.70
C SER A 95 21.72 6.71 15.55
N PHE A 96 22.52 5.74 15.12
CA PHE A 96 23.73 5.25 15.78
C PHE A 96 25.01 5.66 15.04
N GLY A 97 24.97 6.74 14.24
CA GLY A 97 26.14 7.18 13.48
C GLY A 97 26.65 6.18 12.43
N ASN A 98 25.78 5.26 11.99
CA ASN A 98 26.11 4.10 11.17
C ASN A 98 27.04 3.08 11.85
N ASP A 99 27.13 3.10 13.18
CA ASP A 99 27.92 2.14 13.96
C ASP A 99 27.03 1.00 14.49
N LYS A 100 27.17 -0.19 13.89
CA LYS A 100 26.48 -1.41 14.34
C LYS A 100 26.86 -1.81 15.77
N LYS A 101 28.09 -1.54 16.21
CA LYS A 101 28.51 -1.84 17.58
C LYS A 101 27.76 -0.96 18.57
N LEU A 102 27.64 0.34 18.28
CA LEU A 102 26.86 1.25 19.14
C LEU A 102 25.37 0.84 19.21
N MET A 103 24.79 0.39 18.09
CA MET A 103 23.43 -0.13 18.07
C MET A 103 23.29 -1.42 18.89
N LYS A 104 24.28 -2.31 18.83
CA LYS A 104 24.36 -3.50 19.69
C LYS A 104 24.41 -3.14 21.16
N ASP A 105 25.34 -2.26 21.56
CA ASP A 105 25.49 -1.81 22.94
C ASP A 105 24.20 -1.15 23.47
N PHE A 106 23.51 -0.39 22.60
CA PHE A 106 22.20 0.19 22.90
C PHE A 106 21.10 -0.87 23.10
N THR A 107 21.06 -1.88 22.22
CA THR A 107 20.11 -2.99 22.30
C THR A 107 20.29 -3.77 23.61
N GLU A 108 21.53 -4.14 23.92
CA GLU A 108 21.87 -4.89 25.14
C GLU A 108 21.56 -4.07 26.41
N SER A 109 21.77 -2.75 26.36
CA SER A 109 21.40 -1.85 27.45
C SER A 109 19.89 -1.76 27.65
N LEU A 110 19.09 -1.69 26.57
CA LEU A 110 17.64 -1.72 26.66
C LEU A 110 17.14 -3.05 27.21
N LEU A 111 17.64 -4.17 26.71
CA LEU A 111 17.27 -5.51 27.18
C LEU A 111 17.56 -5.69 28.68
N ALA A 112 18.67 -5.12 29.17
CA ALA A 112 19.02 -5.16 30.59
C ALA A 112 18.08 -4.31 31.47
N GLU A 113 17.56 -3.19 30.96
CA GLU A 113 16.65 -2.30 31.69
C GLU A 113 15.17 -2.66 31.54
N MET A 114 14.83 -3.34 30.46
CA MET A 114 13.46 -3.63 30.04
C MET A 114 13.40 -5.02 29.42
N LYS A 115 12.81 -5.95 30.16
CA LYS A 115 12.52 -7.29 29.65
C LYS A 115 11.31 -7.32 28.73
N THR A 116 10.29 -6.51 29.01
CA THR A 116 9.04 -6.48 28.25
C THR A 116 8.59 -5.06 27.91
N PHE A 117 7.82 -4.91 26.84
CA PHE A 117 7.21 -3.65 26.41
C PHE A 117 5.83 -3.86 25.80
N THR A 118 5.09 -2.76 25.66
CA THR A 118 3.90 -2.69 24.80
C THR A 118 4.17 -1.70 23.67
N PRO A 119 3.53 -1.81 22.50
CA PRO A 119 3.68 -0.83 21.42
C PRO A 119 3.39 0.61 21.86
N GLU A 120 2.51 0.80 22.85
CA GLU A 120 2.23 2.08 23.49
C GLU A 120 3.46 2.71 24.16
N ASN A 121 4.26 1.92 24.90
CA ASN A 121 5.30 2.46 25.78
C ASN A 121 6.73 2.36 25.24
N ILE A 122 6.97 1.55 24.19
CA ILE A 122 8.32 1.29 23.69
C ILE A 122 9.05 2.56 23.24
N SER A 123 8.36 3.47 22.55
CA SER A 123 8.95 4.72 22.04
C SER A 123 9.50 5.59 23.18
N ASP A 124 8.80 5.65 24.32
CA ASP A 124 9.25 6.44 25.47
C ASP A 124 10.41 5.79 26.20
N LYS A 125 10.43 4.47 26.31
CA LYS A 125 11.55 3.73 26.90
C LYS A 125 12.82 3.87 26.04
N ILE A 126 12.69 3.77 24.71
CA ILE A 126 13.76 4.08 23.76
C ILE A 126 14.24 5.53 23.91
N GLY A 127 13.32 6.49 24.00
CA GLY A 127 13.67 7.91 24.17
C GLY A 127 14.49 8.19 25.43
N LYS A 128 14.18 7.51 26.54
CA LYS A 128 14.96 7.58 27.78
C LYS A 128 16.37 7.01 27.60
N MET A 129 16.51 5.86 26.94
CA MET A 129 17.82 5.25 26.68
C MET A 129 18.67 6.09 25.72
N LEU A 130 18.08 6.62 24.65
CA LEU A 130 18.79 7.53 23.72
C LEU A 130 19.38 8.72 24.48
N SER A 131 18.60 9.29 25.40
CA SER A 131 19.03 10.41 26.24
C SER A 131 20.16 10.01 27.20
N LYS A 132 20.04 8.84 27.86
CA LYS A 132 21.07 8.29 28.76
C LYS A 132 22.40 8.06 28.05
N MET A 133 22.37 7.51 26.84
CA MET A 133 23.55 7.21 26.03
C MET A 133 24.02 8.39 25.17
N LYS A 134 23.31 9.54 25.22
CA LYS A 134 23.58 10.75 24.42
C LYS A 134 23.56 10.49 22.91
N ILE A 135 22.67 9.62 22.47
CA ILE A 135 22.47 9.25 21.06
C ILE A 135 21.32 10.10 20.50
N ARG A 136 21.50 10.65 19.29
CA ARG A 136 20.43 11.36 18.57
C ARG A 136 19.70 10.36 17.66
N GLY A 137 18.41 10.15 17.90
CA GLY A 137 17.61 9.22 17.10
C GLY A 137 16.13 9.57 17.10
N ASP A 138 15.41 9.07 16.10
CA ASP A 138 13.95 9.13 16.02
C ASP A 138 13.37 8.00 16.88
N LYS A 139 12.95 8.32 18.12
CA LYS A 139 12.45 7.34 19.08
C LYS A 139 11.25 6.54 18.56
N TYR A 140 10.43 7.12 17.68
CA TYR A 140 9.25 6.47 17.13
C TYR A 140 9.62 5.47 16.04
N ALA A 141 10.52 5.86 15.13
CA ALA A 141 11.04 4.95 14.11
C ALA A 141 11.79 3.76 14.73
N LEU A 142 12.57 4.02 15.79
CA LEU A 142 13.24 2.96 16.54
C LEU A 142 12.22 2.10 17.31
N GLY A 143 11.19 2.68 17.91
CA GLY A 143 10.12 1.92 18.57
C GLY A 143 9.41 0.95 17.64
N GLN A 144 9.09 1.39 16.42
CA GLN A 144 8.50 0.54 15.39
C GLN A 144 9.45 -0.58 14.97
N PHE A 145 10.72 -0.23 14.73
CA PHE A 145 11.73 -1.21 14.33
C PHE A 145 12.00 -2.29 15.41
N TYR A 146 12.24 -1.89 16.66
CA TYR A 146 12.44 -2.83 17.76
C TYR A 146 11.17 -3.62 18.08
N GLY A 147 10.00 -3.01 17.90
CA GLY A 147 8.72 -3.69 18.00
C GLY A 147 8.64 -4.86 17.02
N ILE A 148 8.82 -4.59 15.72
CA ILE A 148 8.81 -5.64 14.68
C ILE A 148 9.90 -6.68 14.92
N ALA A 149 11.11 -6.26 15.35
CA ALA A 149 12.19 -7.19 15.67
C ALA A 149 11.86 -8.16 16.82
N ALA A 150 10.95 -7.78 17.72
CA ALA A 150 10.41 -8.62 18.79
C ALA A 150 9.14 -9.39 18.41
N GLY A 151 8.71 -9.33 17.14
CA GLY A 151 7.45 -9.95 16.69
C GLY A 151 6.20 -9.16 17.07
N ALA A 152 6.33 -7.93 17.57
CA ALA A 152 5.20 -7.03 17.73
C ALA A 152 4.69 -6.52 16.37
N GLY A 153 3.44 -6.09 16.34
CA GLY A 153 2.70 -5.79 15.13
C GLY A 153 1.87 -6.98 14.64
N THR A 154 1.11 -6.74 13.58
CA THR A 154 0.39 -7.75 12.82
C THR A 154 1.10 -7.99 11.50
N LEU A 155 1.53 -9.23 11.26
CA LEU A 155 1.99 -9.69 9.95
C LEU A 155 0.77 -10.06 9.12
N VAL A 156 0.56 -9.35 8.01
CA VAL A 156 -0.47 -9.70 7.04
C VAL A 156 0.21 -10.29 5.81
N ARG A 157 -0.11 -11.54 5.50
CA ARG A 157 0.44 -12.29 4.38
C ARG A 157 -0.50 -12.19 3.18
N ILE A 158 0.04 -11.82 2.03
CA ILE A 158 -0.65 -11.82 0.75
C ILE A 158 -0.39 -13.19 0.09
N ASP A 159 0.89 -13.56 -0.04
CA ASP A 159 1.33 -14.90 -0.43
C ASP A 159 2.68 -15.26 0.26
N GLU A 160 3.47 -16.20 -0.27
CA GLU A 160 4.74 -16.57 0.37
C GLU A 160 5.83 -15.50 0.34
N ASP A 161 5.88 -14.70 -0.72
CA ASP A 161 6.94 -13.72 -0.97
C ASP A 161 6.47 -12.27 -0.77
N ASN A 162 5.16 -12.06 -0.63
CA ASN A 162 4.50 -10.78 -0.52
C ASN A 162 3.72 -10.69 0.79
N TYR A 163 4.11 -9.75 1.64
CA TYR A 163 3.53 -9.56 2.96
C TYR A 163 3.80 -8.16 3.46
N TYR A 164 3.11 -7.76 4.53
CA TYR A 164 3.37 -6.49 5.18
C TYR A 164 3.17 -6.54 6.69
N TYR A 165 4.03 -5.80 7.41
CA TYR A 165 3.88 -5.60 8.85
C TYR A 165 3.05 -4.37 9.12
N ASN A 166 2.19 -4.41 10.13
CA ASN A 166 1.50 -3.25 10.67
C ASN A 166 1.81 -3.13 12.15
N ILE A 167 2.30 -1.97 12.60
CA ILE A 167 2.66 -1.81 14.02
C ILE A 167 2.23 -0.46 14.56
N GLY A 168 1.69 -0.48 15.78
CA GLY A 168 1.43 0.73 16.56
C GLY A 168 0.21 1.53 16.12
N TYR A 169 -0.80 0.86 15.55
CA TYR A 169 -2.08 1.48 15.21
C TYR A 169 -2.96 1.62 16.46
N PHE A 170 -3.10 2.85 16.95
CA PHE A 170 -3.89 3.19 18.13
C PHE A 170 -5.15 3.97 17.73
N SER A 171 -6.32 3.45 18.09
CA SER A 171 -7.58 4.18 17.96
C SER A 171 -7.84 5.01 19.23
N PRO A 172 -8.25 6.29 19.13
CA PRO A 172 -8.70 7.01 17.93
C PRO A 172 -7.61 7.89 17.25
N GLU A 173 -6.33 7.65 17.53
CA GLU A 173 -5.25 8.47 16.97
C GLU A 173 -4.96 8.13 15.50
N VAL A 174 -5.58 8.88 14.59
CA VAL A 174 -5.50 8.67 13.12
C VAL A 174 -4.08 8.76 12.54
N ARG A 175 -3.10 9.33 13.26
CA ARG A 175 -1.71 9.45 12.78
C ARG A 175 -0.77 8.40 13.36
N SER A 176 -1.29 7.52 14.19
CA SER A 176 -0.58 6.35 14.69
C SER A 176 -0.35 5.32 13.58
N GLY A 177 0.46 4.32 13.88
CA GLY A 177 0.71 3.19 13.00
C GLY A 177 1.70 3.43 11.87
N ARG A 178 2.43 2.39 11.51
CA ARG A 178 3.18 2.28 10.25
C ARG A 178 2.97 0.91 9.65
N SER A 179 3.06 0.87 8.32
CA SER A 179 2.98 -0.36 7.55
C SER A 179 4.25 -0.52 6.74
N TYR A 180 4.77 -1.75 6.67
CA TYR A 180 6.00 -2.06 5.96
C TYR A 180 5.81 -3.22 4.99
N GLY A 181 5.80 -2.94 3.69
CA GLY A 181 5.54 -3.93 2.63
C GLY A 181 6.81 -4.58 2.11
N ALA A 182 6.79 -5.89 1.96
CA ALA A 182 7.86 -6.70 1.39
C ALA A 182 7.31 -7.52 0.22
N THR A 183 8.16 -7.70 -0.79
CA THR A 183 7.85 -8.36 -2.06
C THR A 183 9.04 -9.21 -2.48
N SER A 184 8.85 -10.02 -3.52
CA SER A 184 9.93 -10.68 -4.25
C SER A 184 11.03 -9.73 -4.76
N HIS A 185 10.70 -8.45 -5.01
CA HIS A 185 11.65 -7.45 -5.55
C HIS A 185 12.30 -6.57 -4.49
N HIS A 186 11.67 -6.40 -3.34
CA HIS A 186 12.23 -5.60 -2.26
C HIS A 186 11.85 -6.09 -0.87
N LYS A 187 12.81 -5.91 0.03
CA LYS A 187 12.63 -6.09 1.47
C LYS A 187 11.59 -5.12 2.05
N ALA A 188 11.22 -5.34 3.31
CA ALA A 188 10.22 -4.54 4.01
C ALA A 188 10.54 -3.04 3.95
N ASN A 189 9.72 -2.28 3.22
CA ASN A 189 9.89 -0.86 2.95
C ASN A 189 8.77 -0.07 3.64
N ASP A 190 9.02 1.20 4.01
CA ASP A 190 7.94 2.14 4.40
C ASP A 190 7.51 2.86 3.12
N ALA A 191 6.66 2.18 2.33
CA ALA A 191 6.14 2.67 1.07
C ALA A 191 5.39 3.98 1.32
N SER A 192 6.01 5.09 0.94
CA SER A 192 5.31 6.37 0.97
C SER A 192 4.40 6.47 -0.24
N HIS A 193 3.31 7.23 -0.13
CA HIS A 193 2.46 7.55 -1.27
C HIS A 193 3.24 8.10 -2.48
N LEU A 194 4.29 8.89 -2.25
CA LEU A 194 5.16 9.41 -3.32
C LEU A 194 6.02 8.33 -3.97
N MET A 195 6.48 7.34 -3.19
CA MET A 195 7.18 6.18 -3.73
C MET A 195 6.24 5.36 -4.60
N TYR A 196 5.07 4.98 -4.06
CA TYR A 196 4.04 4.25 -4.79
C TYR A 196 3.63 4.95 -6.09
N LEU A 197 3.28 6.24 -6.05
CA LEU A 197 2.94 7.01 -7.25
C LEU A 197 4.11 7.08 -8.25
N GLY A 198 5.35 7.08 -7.77
CA GLY A 198 6.53 7.06 -8.63
C GLY A 198 6.75 5.72 -9.33
N GLU A 199 6.52 4.61 -8.64
CA GLU A 199 6.62 3.28 -9.23
C GLU A 199 5.43 3.00 -10.17
N LEU A 200 4.22 3.45 -9.82
CA LEU A 200 3.03 3.42 -10.70
C LEU A 200 3.27 4.21 -11.99
N GLU A 201 3.87 5.40 -11.91
CA GLU A 201 4.18 6.21 -13.09
C GLU A 201 5.12 5.48 -14.05
N LYS A 202 6.13 4.79 -13.51
CA LYS A 202 7.03 3.97 -14.32
C LYS A 202 6.28 2.79 -14.93
N PHE A 203 5.45 2.09 -14.16
CA PHE A 203 4.66 0.96 -14.64
C PHE A 203 3.81 1.34 -15.85
N LEU A 204 3.06 2.44 -15.74
CA LEU A 204 2.14 2.93 -16.76
C LEU A 204 2.81 3.60 -17.98
N LYS A 205 4.14 3.78 -17.96
CA LYS A 205 4.91 4.26 -19.13
C LYS A 205 5.36 3.11 -20.04
N TYR A 206 5.33 1.87 -19.55
CA TYR A 206 5.68 0.71 -20.37
C TYR A 206 4.45 0.22 -21.14
N PRO A 207 4.55 -0.01 -22.47
CA PRO A 207 3.43 -0.47 -23.27
C PRO A 207 3.04 -1.90 -22.87
N ASN A 208 2.13 -2.02 -21.92
CA ASN A 208 1.61 -3.27 -21.37
C ASN A 208 0.08 -3.28 -21.43
N ASP A 209 -0.51 -4.46 -21.34
CA ASP A 209 -1.92 -4.58 -20.98
C ASP A 209 -2.06 -4.38 -19.47
N TYR A 210 -2.68 -3.28 -19.05
CA TYR A 210 -2.87 -2.96 -17.63
C TYR A 210 -4.11 -3.63 -17.04
N ARG A 211 -4.90 -4.36 -17.84
CA ARG A 211 -6.14 -5.01 -17.42
C ARG A 211 -5.93 -5.89 -16.20
N GLN A 212 -4.94 -6.79 -16.25
CA GLN A 212 -4.67 -7.73 -15.15
C GLN A 212 -4.33 -7.00 -13.83
N PHE A 213 -3.56 -5.90 -13.90
CA PHE A 213 -3.23 -5.10 -12.71
C PHE A 213 -4.46 -4.42 -12.10
N TYR A 214 -5.31 -3.79 -12.92
CA TYR A 214 -6.52 -3.12 -12.42
C TYR A 214 -7.61 -4.11 -11.99
N THR A 215 -7.71 -5.26 -12.65
CA THR A 215 -8.53 -6.40 -12.22
C THR A 215 -8.12 -6.84 -10.83
N ALA A 216 -6.83 -7.11 -10.61
CA ALA A 216 -6.31 -7.54 -9.31
C ALA A 216 -6.57 -6.53 -8.18
N ILE A 217 -6.44 -5.22 -8.44
CA ILE A 217 -6.81 -4.20 -7.44
C ILE A 217 -8.29 -4.32 -7.08
N LEU A 218 -9.17 -4.48 -8.07
CA LEU A 218 -10.61 -4.51 -7.84
C LEU A 218 -11.04 -5.81 -7.16
N GLU A 219 -10.54 -6.97 -7.59
CA GLU A 219 -10.76 -8.27 -6.97
C GLU A 219 -10.29 -8.27 -5.51
N PHE A 220 -9.11 -7.71 -5.22
CA PHE A 220 -8.69 -7.48 -3.83
C PHE A 220 -9.68 -6.62 -3.05
N LEU A 221 -10.18 -5.52 -3.63
CA LEU A 221 -11.13 -4.64 -2.93
C LEU A 221 -12.50 -5.28 -2.71
N THR A 222 -12.99 -6.07 -3.66
CA THR A 222 -14.35 -6.61 -3.68
C THR A 222 -14.47 -8.01 -3.09
N ASP A 223 -13.40 -8.79 -3.12
CA ASP A 223 -13.38 -10.20 -2.73
C ASP A 223 -12.15 -10.61 -1.88
N THR A 224 -11.23 -9.68 -1.61
CA THR A 224 -9.94 -10.00 -0.97
C THR A 224 -9.19 -11.10 -1.73
N ASP A 225 -9.47 -11.24 -3.03
CA ASP A 225 -8.79 -12.23 -3.85
C ASP A 225 -7.37 -11.73 -4.15
N VAL A 226 -6.40 -12.58 -3.82
CA VAL A 226 -4.97 -12.39 -4.03
C VAL A 226 -4.40 -13.52 -4.90
N SER A 227 -5.26 -14.28 -5.58
CA SER A 227 -4.88 -15.41 -6.44
C SER A 227 -4.00 -14.99 -7.61
N VAL A 228 -4.03 -13.71 -8.02
CA VAL A 228 -3.17 -13.15 -9.06
C VAL A 228 -1.67 -13.36 -8.78
N TYR A 229 -1.26 -13.43 -7.51
CA TYR A 229 0.14 -13.65 -7.13
C TYR A 229 0.62 -15.08 -7.48
N ALA A 230 -0.30 -16.03 -7.63
CA ALA A 230 0.00 -17.37 -8.10
C ALA A 230 0.01 -17.49 -9.64
N ASP A 231 -0.39 -16.45 -10.37
CA ASP A 231 -0.41 -16.44 -11.82
C ASP A 231 1.00 -16.11 -12.37
N PRO A 232 1.69 -17.06 -13.02
CA PRO A 232 3.03 -16.82 -13.56
C PRO A 232 3.07 -15.83 -14.73
N SER A 233 1.91 -15.45 -15.27
CA SER A 233 1.79 -14.39 -16.28
C SER A 233 1.69 -12.99 -15.67
N PHE A 234 1.43 -12.88 -14.36
CA PHE A 234 1.34 -11.59 -13.71
C PHE A 234 2.71 -10.93 -13.68
N ASN A 235 2.74 -9.67 -14.09
CA ASN A 235 3.99 -8.94 -14.21
C ASN A 235 4.62 -8.76 -12.82
N GLU A 236 5.82 -9.29 -12.63
CA GLU A 236 6.65 -9.15 -11.42
C GLU A 236 6.70 -7.71 -10.86
N TYR A 237 6.82 -6.69 -11.72
CA TYR A 237 6.82 -5.30 -11.25
C TYR A 237 5.42 -4.79 -10.88
N GLY A 238 4.37 -5.33 -11.53
CA GLY A 238 2.97 -5.16 -11.14
C GLY A 238 2.63 -5.83 -9.80
N GLU A 239 3.22 -7.00 -9.51
CA GLU A 239 3.14 -7.71 -8.23
C GLU A 239 3.67 -6.84 -7.09
N ALA A 240 4.90 -6.32 -7.24
CA ALA A 240 5.49 -5.45 -6.24
C ALA A 240 4.65 -4.18 -6.02
N LEU A 241 4.13 -3.58 -7.11
CA LEU A 241 3.29 -2.41 -7.06
C LEU A 241 1.93 -2.67 -6.39
N LEU A 242 1.33 -3.83 -6.64
CA LEU A 242 0.08 -4.26 -6.02
C LEU A 242 0.27 -4.50 -4.52
N THR A 243 1.40 -5.08 -4.11
CA THR A 243 1.73 -5.27 -2.69
C THR A 243 1.91 -3.94 -1.97
N ASP A 244 2.63 -3.00 -2.58
CA ASP A 244 2.77 -1.64 -2.07
C ASP A 244 1.40 -0.94 -1.98
N TYR A 245 0.52 -1.11 -2.98
CA TYR A 245 -0.85 -0.61 -2.95
C TYR A 245 -1.64 -1.19 -1.78
N ILE A 246 -1.66 -2.52 -1.61
CA ILE A 246 -2.38 -3.21 -0.53
C ILE A 246 -1.89 -2.74 0.84
N THR A 247 -0.56 -2.64 1.00
CA THR A 247 0.10 -2.18 2.23
C THR A 247 -0.36 -0.77 2.61
N VAL A 248 -0.28 0.17 1.67
CA VAL A 248 -0.67 1.57 1.93
C VAL A 248 -2.19 1.68 2.09
N TYR A 249 -2.97 0.98 1.27
CA TYR A 249 -4.43 1.01 1.34
C TYR A 249 -4.94 0.49 2.68
N THR A 250 -4.36 -0.59 3.21
CA THR A 250 -4.68 -1.11 4.54
C THR A 250 -4.47 -0.07 5.63
N ALA A 251 -3.30 0.59 5.61
CA ALA A 251 -2.97 1.67 6.55
C ALA A 251 -4.01 2.81 6.49
N GLU A 252 -4.36 3.24 5.28
CA GLU A 252 -5.28 4.34 5.08
C GLU A 252 -6.75 3.97 5.37
N LEU A 253 -7.15 2.73 5.09
CA LEU A 253 -8.48 2.23 5.41
C LEU A 253 -8.67 2.09 6.92
N ARG A 254 -7.64 1.64 7.67
CA ARG A 254 -7.65 1.67 9.14
C ARG A 254 -7.89 3.09 9.67
N ARG A 255 -7.20 4.09 9.12
CA ARG A 255 -7.37 5.50 9.49
C ARG A 255 -8.77 6.03 9.16
N HIS A 256 -9.33 5.59 8.04
CA HIS A 256 -10.70 5.93 7.64
C HIS A 256 -11.74 5.28 8.56
N LEU A 257 -11.52 4.03 8.99
CA LEU A 257 -12.35 3.32 9.97
C LEU A 257 -12.34 4.01 11.35
N MET A 258 -11.20 4.53 11.80
CA MET A 258 -11.10 5.37 13.01
C MET A 258 -11.96 6.65 12.91
N ARG A 259 -12.38 7.03 11.69
CA ARG A 259 -13.28 8.14 11.38
C ARG A 259 -14.66 7.68 10.91
N LYS A 260 -15.04 6.43 11.18
CA LYS A 260 -16.33 5.82 10.82
C LYS A 260 -16.62 5.94 9.32
N LEU A 261 -15.60 5.75 8.48
CA LEU A 261 -15.72 5.85 7.02
C LEU A 261 -16.30 7.20 6.54
N SER A 262 -16.05 8.29 7.28
CA SER A 262 -16.53 9.61 6.88
C SER A 262 -15.87 10.05 5.57
N PRO A 263 -16.65 10.32 4.50
CA PRO A 263 -16.09 10.75 3.21
C PRO A 263 -15.43 12.13 3.26
N TYR A 264 -15.52 12.82 4.39
CA TYR A 264 -14.94 14.14 4.63
C TYR A 264 -13.76 14.11 5.61
N SER A 265 -13.55 13.01 6.34
CA SER A 265 -12.54 12.90 7.39
C SER A 265 -11.62 11.70 7.17
N ALA A 266 -10.39 11.98 6.73
CA ALA A 266 -9.38 10.99 6.38
C ALA A 266 -9.84 9.91 5.34
N PRO A 267 -10.47 10.28 4.21
CA PRO A 267 -10.82 9.32 3.14
C PRO A 267 -9.60 8.96 2.29
N TRP A 268 -8.43 8.85 2.90
CA TRP A 268 -7.14 8.78 2.21
C TRP A 268 -6.99 7.50 1.37
N GLY A 269 -7.54 6.37 1.83
CA GLY A 269 -7.57 5.12 1.06
C GLY A 269 -8.42 5.25 -0.21
N ASN A 270 -9.60 5.87 -0.10
CA ASN A 270 -10.43 6.18 -1.26
C ASN A 270 -9.71 7.14 -2.21
N ASP A 271 -9.13 8.21 -1.69
CA ASP A 271 -8.42 9.20 -2.51
C ASP A 271 -7.20 8.60 -3.23
N MET A 272 -6.47 7.68 -2.59
CA MET A 272 -5.34 6.97 -3.19
C MET A 272 -5.80 6.05 -4.32
N THR A 273 -6.89 5.32 -4.10
CA THR A 273 -7.45 4.40 -5.09
C THR A 273 -8.02 5.16 -6.29
N GLU A 274 -8.77 6.23 -6.01
CA GLU A 274 -9.23 7.22 -7.00
C GLU A 274 -8.06 7.77 -7.84
N ALA A 275 -6.93 8.12 -7.21
CA ALA A 275 -5.73 8.59 -7.89
C ALA A 275 -5.03 7.49 -8.70
N THR A 276 -5.00 6.26 -8.20
CA THR A 276 -4.42 5.09 -8.88
C THR A 276 -5.15 4.81 -10.19
N PHE A 277 -6.49 4.82 -10.17
CA PHE A 277 -7.31 4.61 -11.37
C PHE A 277 -7.16 5.76 -12.37
N LEU A 278 -7.18 7.01 -11.91
CA LEU A 278 -7.00 8.17 -12.79
C LEU A 278 -5.59 8.27 -13.37
N SER A 279 -4.59 7.66 -12.73
CA SER A 279 -3.20 7.73 -13.17
C SER A 279 -2.99 7.14 -14.57
N LEU A 280 -3.84 6.21 -15.01
CA LEU A 280 -3.81 5.67 -16.36
C LEU A 280 -3.99 6.78 -17.41
N PHE A 281 -5.04 7.59 -17.26
CA PHE A 281 -5.28 8.77 -18.11
C PHE A 281 -4.14 9.80 -17.98
N ASN A 282 -3.72 10.10 -16.75
CA ASN A 282 -2.73 11.16 -16.52
C ASN A 282 -1.36 10.81 -17.10
N VAL A 283 -0.93 9.54 -17.01
CA VAL A 283 0.35 9.10 -17.61
C VAL A 283 0.25 9.08 -19.13
N LYS A 284 -0.87 8.63 -19.68
CA LYS A 284 -1.09 8.58 -21.14
C LYS A 284 -1.14 9.97 -21.77
N SER A 285 -1.90 10.90 -21.18
CA SER A 285 -2.04 12.28 -21.67
C SER A 285 -0.86 13.18 -21.29
N GLY A 286 -0.14 12.86 -20.21
CA GLY A 286 0.82 13.76 -19.58
C GLY A 286 0.17 14.92 -18.82
N LEU A 287 -1.15 14.93 -18.66
CA LEU A 287 -1.93 16.05 -18.11
C LEU A 287 -2.57 15.70 -16.76
N MET A 288 -2.70 16.72 -15.92
CA MET A 288 -3.48 16.67 -14.68
C MET A 288 -4.27 17.95 -14.49
N MET A 289 -5.44 17.85 -13.85
CA MET A 289 -6.17 19.04 -13.40
C MET A 289 -5.48 19.62 -12.16
N LEU A 290 -5.00 20.86 -12.25
CA LEU A 290 -4.33 21.61 -11.20
C LEU A 290 -4.79 23.07 -11.23
N ASP A 291 -5.25 23.59 -10.09
CA ASP A 291 -5.82 24.93 -9.95
C ASP A 291 -7.01 25.17 -10.90
N GLY A 292 -7.76 24.10 -11.20
CA GLY A 292 -8.92 24.14 -12.09
C GLY A 292 -8.61 24.16 -13.60
N GLU A 293 -7.36 23.95 -14.01
CA GLU A 293 -6.93 23.85 -15.41
C GLU A 293 -6.20 22.54 -15.67
N LEU A 294 -6.22 22.04 -16.91
CA LEU A 294 -5.38 20.92 -17.34
C LEU A 294 -3.96 21.41 -17.62
N LYS A 295 -2.99 20.85 -16.92
CA LYS A 295 -1.57 21.22 -17.01
C LYS A 295 -0.71 19.96 -17.13
N GLU A 296 0.41 20.08 -17.82
CA GLU A 296 1.43 19.04 -17.81
C GLU A 296 1.94 18.82 -16.38
N ALA A 297 1.84 17.59 -15.90
CA ALA A 297 2.29 17.22 -14.56
C ALA A 297 2.50 15.70 -14.42
N SER A 298 3.38 15.32 -13.50
CA SER A 298 3.56 13.92 -13.09
C SER A 298 2.47 13.52 -12.09
N ILE A 299 2.02 12.26 -12.13
CA ILE A 299 1.03 11.72 -11.19
C ILE A 299 1.47 11.80 -9.72
N LYS A 300 2.76 12.02 -9.43
CA LYS A 300 3.25 12.35 -8.09
C LYS A 300 2.56 13.60 -7.52
N ASN A 301 2.09 14.51 -8.37
CA ASN A 301 1.33 15.70 -7.98
C ASN A 301 -0.07 15.37 -7.43
N HIS A 302 -0.54 14.11 -7.47
CA HIS A 302 -1.69 13.70 -6.66
C HIS A 302 -1.41 13.84 -5.16
N TRP A 303 -0.15 13.69 -4.75
CA TRP A 303 0.32 13.97 -3.40
C TRP A 303 1.00 15.34 -3.36
N ALA A 304 0.35 16.33 -2.75
CA ALA A 304 0.88 17.68 -2.68
C ALA A 304 1.13 18.15 -1.25
N LEU A 305 2.05 19.13 -1.11
CA LEU A 305 2.26 19.89 0.11
C LEU A 305 1.24 21.03 0.17
N SER A 306 0.76 21.33 1.38
CA SER A 306 -0.18 22.42 1.64
C SER A 306 0.46 23.76 1.29
N PRO A 307 -0.20 24.60 0.48
CA PRO A 307 0.36 25.89 0.06
C PRO A 307 0.46 26.90 1.21
N THR A 308 -0.27 26.69 2.29
CA THR A 308 -0.30 27.57 3.48
C THR A 308 0.93 27.48 4.39
N GLY A 309 1.97 26.74 4.01
CA GLY A 309 3.17 26.56 4.83
C GLY A 309 2.95 25.69 6.08
N SER A 310 1.76 25.08 6.25
CA SER A 310 1.42 24.25 7.40
C SER A 310 2.23 22.95 7.52
N GLY A 311 3.07 22.63 6.53
CA GLY A 311 3.81 21.37 6.41
C GLY A 311 2.91 20.15 6.18
N ARG A 312 1.59 20.32 6.06
CA ARG A 312 0.66 19.24 5.76
C ARG A 312 0.88 18.76 4.33
N SER A 313 0.80 17.45 4.11
CA SER A 313 0.81 16.85 2.79
C SER A 313 -0.30 15.81 2.66
N GLY A 314 -0.70 15.51 1.43
CA GLY A 314 -1.60 14.39 1.16
C GLY A 314 -2.40 14.51 -0.12
N PHE A 315 -3.14 13.43 -0.45
CA PHE A 315 -4.10 13.42 -1.56
C PHE A 315 -5.25 14.40 -1.42
N GLY A 316 -5.48 14.92 -0.20
CA GLY A 316 -6.53 15.88 0.10
C GLY A 316 -6.28 17.26 -0.50
N ILE A 317 -5.02 17.63 -0.78
CA ILE A 317 -4.66 18.98 -1.27
C ILE A 317 -5.22 19.22 -2.67
N ASN A 318 -4.99 18.29 -3.60
CA ASN A 318 -5.46 18.37 -4.99
C ASN A 318 -6.76 17.58 -5.23
N ARG A 319 -7.47 17.19 -4.17
CA ARG A 319 -8.68 16.34 -4.26
C ARG A 319 -9.78 16.96 -5.12
N LYS A 320 -10.01 18.27 -4.97
CA LYS A 320 -11.08 18.98 -5.70
C LYS A 320 -10.82 18.92 -7.21
N ASP A 321 -9.60 19.21 -7.62
CA ASP A 321 -9.20 19.23 -9.02
C ASP A 321 -9.18 17.81 -9.61
N ARG A 322 -8.64 16.85 -8.87
CA ARG A 322 -8.69 15.42 -9.25
C ARG A 322 -10.12 14.95 -9.52
N ARG A 323 -11.05 15.24 -8.62
CA ARG A 323 -12.47 14.85 -8.76
C ARG A 323 -13.19 15.59 -9.87
N ARG A 324 -12.79 16.84 -10.16
CA ARG A 324 -13.28 17.55 -11.35
C ARG A 324 -12.89 16.80 -12.62
N LEU A 325 -11.62 16.40 -12.74
CA LEU A 325 -11.16 15.63 -13.89
C LEU A 325 -11.87 14.27 -14.01
N GLN A 326 -12.01 13.54 -12.91
CA GLN A 326 -12.75 12.26 -12.87
C GLN A 326 -14.20 12.42 -13.34
N ALA A 327 -14.89 13.46 -12.89
CA ALA A 327 -16.24 13.79 -13.33
C ALA A 327 -16.30 14.15 -14.82
N MET A 328 -15.35 14.94 -15.32
CA MET A 328 -15.27 15.31 -16.73
C MET A 328 -15.08 14.07 -17.62
N ILE A 329 -14.13 13.19 -17.28
CA ILE A 329 -13.91 11.92 -17.98
C ILE A 329 -15.17 11.04 -17.95
N SER A 330 -15.78 10.88 -16.77
CA SER A 330 -17.00 10.08 -16.63
C SER A 330 -18.15 10.64 -17.46
N ASN A 331 -18.27 11.97 -17.56
CA ASN A 331 -19.31 12.65 -18.34
C ASN A 331 -19.06 12.61 -19.85
N TYR A 332 -17.79 12.62 -20.29
CA TYR A 332 -17.45 12.37 -21.71
C TYR A 332 -18.10 11.07 -22.18
N PHE A 333 -17.86 9.95 -21.49
CA PHE A 333 -18.49 8.68 -21.83
C PHE A 333 -20.02 8.75 -21.70
N ARG A 334 -20.54 9.36 -20.62
CA ARG A 334 -21.98 9.38 -20.33
C ARG A 334 -22.81 10.09 -21.39
N TYR A 335 -22.28 11.15 -21.97
CA TYR A 335 -22.97 12.00 -22.95
C TYR A 335 -22.41 11.85 -24.36
N HIS A 336 -21.52 10.87 -24.58
CA HIS A 336 -20.96 10.60 -25.89
C HIS A 336 -22.07 10.28 -26.92
N LYS A 337 -21.85 10.63 -28.20
CA LYS A 337 -22.83 10.38 -29.28
C LYS A 337 -22.93 8.88 -29.63
N ASP A 338 -21.81 8.16 -29.53
CA ASP A 338 -21.76 6.70 -29.65
C ASP A 338 -22.43 6.01 -28.45
N GLU A 339 -23.40 5.13 -28.73
CA GLU A 339 -24.10 4.32 -27.73
C GLU A 339 -23.18 3.35 -26.99
N ALA A 340 -22.23 2.73 -27.69
CA ALA A 340 -21.30 1.78 -27.07
C ALA A 340 -20.47 2.47 -25.97
N LYS A 341 -19.94 3.67 -26.24
CA LYS A 341 -19.20 4.49 -25.25
C LYS A 341 -20.09 4.89 -24.07
N ARG A 342 -21.36 5.26 -24.31
CA ARG A 342 -22.31 5.56 -23.21
C ARG A 342 -22.57 4.37 -22.30
N GLU A 343 -22.67 3.16 -22.86
CA GLU A 343 -22.97 1.97 -22.08
C GLU A 343 -21.86 1.59 -21.11
N ILE A 344 -20.60 1.97 -21.38
CA ILE A 344 -19.46 1.74 -20.48
C ILE A 344 -19.72 2.30 -19.08
N VAL A 345 -19.98 3.61 -18.97
CA VAL A 345 -20.22 4.25 -17.66
C VAL A 345 -21.62 3.95 -17.10
N LYS A 346 -22.62 3.71 -17.95
CA LYS A 346 -23.97 3.34 -17.50
C LYS A 346 -24.00 1.98 -16.79
N LYS A 347 -23.15 1.02 -17.17
CA LYS A 347 -23.02 -0.25 -16.44
C LYS A 347 -22.58 0.00 -15.00
N ILE A 348 -21.56 0.85 -14.81
CA ILE A 348 -21.10 1.27 -13.47
C ILE A 348 -22.23 2.00 -12.72
N ASP A 349 -22.87 2.99 -13.33
CA ASP A 349 -23.97 3.75 -12.71
C ASP A 349 -25.12 2.85 -12.24
N ARG A 350 -25.40 1.73 -12.95
CA ARG A 350 -26.42 0.74 -12.58
C ARG A 350 -26.04 -0.08 -11.35
N LEU A 351 -24.76 -0.41 -11.19
CA LEU A 351 -24.24 -1.26 -10.12
C LEU A 351 -24.03 -0.47 -8.82
N VAL A 352 -23.39 0.70 -8.90
CA VAL A 352 -22.99 1.47 -7.71
C VAL A 352 -23.81 2.75 -7.47
N GLY A 353 -24.71 3.08 -8.40
CA GLY A 353 -25.52 4.29 -8.37
C GLY A 353 -24.81 5.50 -8.98
N LYS A 354 -25.58 6.36 -9.65
CA LYS A 354 -25.08 7.60 -10.25
C LYS A 354 -24.90 8.71 -9.22
N ARG A 355 -23.75 9.37 -9.22
CA ARG A 355 -23.54 10.59 -8.43
C ARG A 355 -24.07 11.85 -9.12
N ARG A 356 -24.40 12.87 -8.31
CA ARG A 356 -24.83 14.19 -8.81
C ARG A 356 -23.76 14.89 -9.66
N ASP A 357 -22.49 14.77 -9.29
CA ASP A 357 -21.34 15.30 -10.04
C ASP A 357 -20.95 14.41 -11.23
N GLY A 358 -21.50 13.19 -11.32
CA GLY A 358 -21.22 12.24 -12.40
C GLY A 358 -19.92 11.46 -12.25
N ASP A 359 -19.17 11.64 -11.16
CA ASP A 359 -17.87 11.00 -10.91
C ASP A 359 -18.03 9.50 -10.60
N ALA A 360 -17.71 8.65 -11.58
CA ALA A 360 -17.82 7.19 -11.46
C ALA A 360 -16.73 6.58 -10.56
N TYR A 361 -15.53 7.17 -10.51
CA TYR A 361 -14.43 6.72 -9.65
C TYR A 361 -14.81 6.86 -8.18
N ARG A 362 -15.35 8.02 -7.81
CA ARG A 362 -15.84 8.27 -6.46
C ARG A 362 -17.11 7.46 -6.15
N ALA A 363 -17.97 7.23 -7.14
CA ALA A 363 -19.16 6.39 -6.96
C ALA A 363 -18.75 5.00 -6.48
N LEU A 364 -17.78 4.38 -7.18
CA LEU A 364 -17.22 3.08 -6.84
C LEU A 364 -16.62 3.06 -5.43
N MET A 365 -15.68 3.96 -5.13
CA MET A 365 -14.98 3.92 -3.84
C MET A 365 -15.88 4.24 -2.64
N GLN A 366 -16.91 5.06 -2.83
CA GLN A 366 -17.94 5.25 -1.81
C GLN A 366 -18.91 4.07 -1.73
N TYR A 367 -19.13 3.35 -2.82
CA TYR A 367 -19.90 2.11 -2.77
C TYR A 367 -19.17 1.05 -1.97
N PHE A 368 -17.85 0.86 -2.14
CA PHE A 368 -17.07 -0.11 -1.36
C PHE A 368 -16.90 0.30 0.11
N ASN A 369 -16.52 1.56 0.35
CA ASN A 369 -16.21 2.06 1.70
C ASN A 369 -17.28 3.00 2.22
N ASN A 370 -18.42 2.44 2.67
CA ASN A 370 -19.46 3.19 3.37
C ASN A 370 -19.96 2.45 4.61
N GLU A 371 -20.63 3.20 5.50
CA GLU A 371 -21.21 2.65 6.73
C GLU A 371 -22.30 1.60 6.48
N ILE A 372 -22.99 1.63 5.33
CA ILE A 372 -24.03 0.63 5.01
C ILE A 372 -23.38 -0.74 4.84
N ASN A 373 -22.20 -0.81 4.22
CA ASN A 373 -21.49 -2.07 4.03
C ASN A 373 -20.89 -2.60 5.34
N LEU A 374 -20.65 -1.75 6.35
CA LEU A 374 -20.33 -2.22 7.69
C LEU A 374 -21.48 -3.04 8.30
N LEU A 375 -22.72 -2.78 7.88
CA LEU A 375 -23.93 -3.46 8.36
C LEU A 375 -24.42 -4.56 7.41
N ASN A 376 -23.99 -4.54 6.15
CA ASN A 376 -24.39 -5.49 5.12
C ASN A 376 -23.24 -5.71 4.11
N PRO A 377 -22.24 -6.53 4.47
CA PRO A 377 -21.05 -6.73 3.65
C PRO A 377 -21.34 -7.41 2.29
N PHE A 378 -22.35 -8.29 2.25
CA PHE A 378 -22.78 -9.02 1.05
C PHE A 378 -23.18 -8.14 -0.15
N ARG A 379 -23.38 -6.82 0.06
CA ARG A 379 -23.71 -5.88 -1.02
C ARG A 379 -22.62 -5.72 -2.06
N VAL A 380 -21.36 -5.88 -1.65
CA VAL A 380 -20.22 -5.78 -2.58
C VAL A 380 -20.05 -7.10 -3.31
N GLU A 381 -20.05 -8.21 -2.57
CA GLU A 381 -19.99 -9.58 -3.10
C GLU A 381 -21.05 -9.83 -4.18
N SER A 382 -22.29 -9.33 -3.99
CA SER A 382 -23.38 -9.60 -4.94
C SER A 382 -23.20 -8.99 -6.33
N ILE A 383 -22.26 -8.06 -6.50
CA ILE A 383 -21.99 -7.39 -7.79
C ILE A 383 -20.53 -7.53 -8.25
N GLU A 384 -19.70 -8.23 -7.49
CA GLU A 384 -18.24 -8.27 -7.60
C GLU A 384 -17.74 -8.47 -9.04
N ASN A 385 -18.05 -9.61 -9.65
CA ASN A 385 -17.64 -9.93 -11.04
C ASN A 385 -18.08 -8.87 -12.07
N GLU A 386 -19.32 -8.38 -11.93
CA GLU A 386 -19.88 -7.39 -12.85
C GLU A 386 -19.21 -6.03 -12.69
N ILE A 387 -18.92 -5.61 -11.44
CA ILE A 387 -18.30 -4.31 -11.18
C ILE A 387 -16.82 -4.31 -11.51
N VAL A 388 -16.09 -5.40 -11.26
CA VAL A 388 -14.69 -5.57 -11.70
C VAL A 388 -14.63 -5.43 -13.22
N THR A 389 -15.41 -6.23 -13.95
CA THR A 389 -15.42 -6.20 -15.42
C THR A 389 -15.79 -4.82 -15.95
N ALA A 390 -16.91 -4.24 -15.47
CA ALA A 390 -17.40 -2.96 -15.96
C ALA A 390 -16.43 -1.80 -15.69
N PHE A 391 -15.78 -1.80 -14.52
CA PHE A 391 -14.86 -0.72 -14.17
C PHE A 391 -13.51 -0.87 -14.87
N VAL A 392 -12.98 -2.08 -15.04
CA VAL A 392 -11.76 -2.29 -15.82
C VAL A 392 -11.98 -1.94 -17.29
N ASP A 393 -13.11 -2.32 -17.90
CA ASP A 393 -13.45 -1.90 -19.26
C ASP A 393 -13.54 -0.37 -19.39
N PHE A 394 -14.08 0.31 -18.37
CA PHE A 394 -14.07 1.77 -18.32
C PHE A 394 -12.65 2.34 -18.26
N LEU A 395 -11.76 1.80 -17.43
CA LEU A 395 -10.37 2.27 -17.37
C LEU A 395 -9.63 2.03 -18.70
N MET A 396 -9.83 0.88 -19.34
CA MET A 396 -9.20 0.60 -20.64
C MET A 396 -9.74 1.53 -21.72
N ALA A 397 -11.05 1.78 -21.75
CA ALA A 397 -11.63 2.76 -22.67
C ALA A 397 -11.10 4.18 -22.41
N VAL A 398 -10.91 4.59 -21.16
CA VAL A 398 -10.29 5.89 -20.83
C VAL A 398 -8.87 5.98 -21.39
N ASN A 399 -8.09 4.90 -21.29
CA ASN A 399 -6.74 4.84 -21.85
C ASN A 399 -6.72 4.94 -23.37
N ASP A 400 -7.62 4.23 -24.04
CA ASP A 400 -7.70 4.16 -25.51
C ASP A 400 -8.21 5.48 -26.11
N GLU A 401 -9.14 6.14 -25.40
CA GLU A 401 -9.83 7.36 -25.85
C GLU A 401 -9.19 8.64 -25.27
N THR A 402 -7.96 8.56 -24.73
CA THR A 402 -7.33 9.68 -24.00
C THR A 402 -7.26 10.96 -24.85
N ASP A 403 -6.93 10.86 -26.13
CA ASP A 403 -6.81 12.02 -27.01
C ASP A 403 -8.18 12.69 -27.26
N GLU A 404 -9.22 11.90 -27.58
CA GLU A 404 -10.60 12.40 -27.76
C GLU A 404 -11.16 13.04 -26.48
N ILE A 405 -10.83 12.46 -25.32
CA ILE A 405 -11.21 13.00 -24.02
C ILE A 405 -10.58 14.39 -23.83
N VAL A 406 -9.28 14.54 -24.11
CA VAL A 406 -8.58 15.83 -23.99
C VAL A 406 -9.14 16.87 -24.96
N GLU A 407 -9.42 16.51 -26.20
CA GLU A 407 -10.04 17.39 -27.20
C GLU A 407 -11.40 17.89 -26.73
N SER A 408 -12.23 17.00 -26.17
CA SER A 408 -13.57 17.36 -25.68
C SER A 408 -13.57 18.42 -24.59
N PHE A 409 -12.47 18.54 -23.83
CA PHE A 409 -12.34 19.55 -22.77
C PHE A 409 -11.98 20.94 -23.30
N SER A 410 -11.50 21.03 -24.54
CA SER A 410 -11.13 22.30 -25.17
C SER A 410 -12.32 22.97 -25.86
N GLU A 411 -13.36 22.23 -26.23
CA GLU A 411 -14.55 22.76 -26.94
C GLU A 411 -15.54 23.49 -26.01
N ASP A 412 -15.46 23.27 -24.70
CA ASP A 412 -16.33 23.88 -23.68
C ASP A 412 -15.81 25.26 -23.17
N HIS A 413 -14.73 25.78 -23.76
CA HIS A 413 -14.09 27.08 -23.46
C HIS A 413 -14.01 27.97 -24.69
#